data_AF-A0A524JJ96-F1
#
_entry.id   AF-A0A524JJ96-F1
#
_cell.length_a   1.000
_cell.length_b   1.000
_cell.length_c   1.000
_cell.angle_alpha   90.00
_cell.angle_beta   90.00
_cell.angle_gamma   90.00
#
_symmetry.space_group_name_H-M   'P 1'
#
loop_
_entity.id
_entity.type
_entity.pdbx_description
1 polymer ?
#
loop_
_entity_poly.entity_id
_entity_poly.type
_entity_poly.pdbx_seq_one_letter_code
_entity_poly.pdbx_strand_id
1 'polypeptide(L)'
;MRASYYHERLGITFRIIGLLFEDESYEIYHARNKKYDRDLILHFPKKEGGRKFNVPLVSFEKAATGSSSSKPKEINLPWDNKSEKANGH
;
A
#
# COMPACT_ATOMS: atom_id res chain seq x y z
N MET A 1 8.22 -18.45 14.00
CA MET A 1 8.10 -18.68 12.53
C MET A 1 7.11 -17.66 11.96
N ARG A 2 7.40 -17.04 10.81
CA ARG A 2 6.43 -16.16 10.11
C ARG A 2 5.48 -17.02 9.27
N ALA A 3 4.18 -16.97 9.55
CA ALA A 3 3.17 -17.73 8.83
C ALA A 3 3.10 -17.32 7.35
N SER A 4 2.78 -18.28 6.47
CA SER A 4 2.51 -18.05 5.05
C SER A 4 1.05 -18.34 4.76
N TYR A 5 0.45 -17.52 3.92
CA TYR A 5 -0.97 -17.59 3.55
C TYR A 5 -1.11 -17.81 2.06
N TYR A 6 -2.15 -18.53 1.64
CA TYR A 6 -2.46 -18.78 0.25
C TYR A 6 -3.79 -18.13 -0.11
N HIS A 7 -3.83 -17.37 -1.20
CA HIS A 7 -5.06 -16.81 -1.74
C HIS A 7 -5.51 -17.65 -2.94
N GLU A 8 -6.57 -18.43 -2.77
CA GLU A 8 -7.01 -19.42 -3.76
C GLU A 8 -7.34 -18.80 -5.12
N ARG A 9 -8.20 -17.77 -5.15
CA ARG A 9 -8.62 -17.12 -6.41
C ARG A 9 -7.47 -16.46 -7.18
N LEU A 10 -6.45 -15.97 -6.49
CA LEU A 10 -5.31 -15.29 -7.09
C LEU A 10 -4.16 -16.26 -7.37
N GLY A 11 -4.19 -17.47 -6.80
CA GLY A 11 -3.12 -18.45 -6.92
C GLY A 11 -1.78 -17.97 -6.34
N ILE A 12 -1.81 -17.14 -5.30
CA ILE A 12 -0.59 -16.55 -4.71
C ILE A 12 -0.37 -16.97 -3.27
N THR A 13 0.89 -17.19 -2.92
CA THR A 13 1.34 -17.32 -1.53
C THR A 13 1.99 -16.02 -1.08
N PHE A 14 1.62 -15.53 0.09
CA PHE A 14 2.17 -14.31 0.68
C PHE A 14 2.43 -14.47 2.17
N ARG A 15 3.25 -13.57 2.73
CA ARG A 15 3.50 -13.45 4.17
C ARG A 15 3.09 -12.06 4.64
N ILE A 16 2.44 -11.96 5.80
CA ILE A 16 2.18 -10.67 6.44
C ILE A 16 3.49 -10.16 7.05
N ILE A 17 3.82 -8.89 6.79
CA ILE A 17 5.02 -8.22 7.29
C ILE A 17 4.68 -7.43 8.55
N GLY A 18 3.62 -6.63 8.50
CA GLY A 18 3.18 -5.79 9.61
C GLY A 18 1.88 -5.04 9.30
N LEU A 19 1.35 -4.40 10.32
CA LEU A 19 0.20 -3.52 10.24
C LEU A 19 0.67 -2.13 9.80
N LEU A 20 0.06 -1.56 8.76
CA LEU A 20 0.36 -0.20 8.32
C LEU A 20 -0.55 0.83 8.99
N PHE A 21 -1.83 0.48 9.11
CA PHE A 21 -2.86 1.37 9.61
C PHE A 21 -4.04 0.57 10.14
N GLU A 22 -4.71 1.13 11.14
CA GLU A 22 -5.92 0.57 11.74
C GLU A 22 -6.78 1.73 12.25
N ASP A 23 -8.07 1.70 11.93
CA ASP A 23 -9.08 2.60 12.50
C ASP A 23 -10.24 1.76 13.09
N GLU A 24 -11.41 2.38 13.29
CA GLU A 24 -12.60 1.69 13.82
C GLU A 24 -13.23 0.71 12.81
N SER A 25 -13.06 0.96 11.51
CA SER A 25 -13.74 0.25 10.43
C SER A 25 -12.83 -0.72 9.67
N TYR A 26 -11.52 -0.47 9.65
CA TYR A 26 -10.58 -1.14 8.76
C TYR A 26 -9.22 -1.42 9.40
N GLU A 27 -8.57 -2.43 8.83
CA GLU A 27 -7.18 -2.81 9.09
C GLU A 27 -6.44 -2.94 7.76
N ILE A 28 -5.28 -2.30 7.66
CA ILE A 28 -4.43 -2.28 6.48
C ILE A 28 -3.10 -2.94 6.80
N TYR A 29 -2.79 -4.02 6.10
CA TYR A 29 -1.56 -4.79 6.31
C TYR A 29 -0.63 -4.73 5.10
N HIS A 30 0.67 -4.68 5.37
CA HIS A 30 1.71 -4.93 4.38
C HIS A 30 2.02 -6.42 4.32
N ALA A 31 2.05 -6.97 3.12
CA ALA A 31 2.42 -8.34 2.86
C ALA A 31 3.44 -8.45 1.72
N ARG A 32 4.23 -9.52 1.69
CA ARG A 32 5.15 -9.84 0.58
C ARG A 32 4.68 -11.08 -0.15
N ASN A 33 4.47 -10.96 -1.45
CA ASN A 33 4.23 -12.10 -2.34
C ASN A 33 5.52 -12.91 -2.50
N LYS A 34 5.45 -14.23 -2.30
CA LYS A 34 6.63 -15.10 -2.42
C LYS A 34 7.08 -15.34 -3.87
N LYS A 35 6.14 -15.40 -4.82
CA LYS A 35 6.44 -15.80 -6.21
C LYS A 35 7.03 -14.66 -7.02
N TYR A 36 6.49 -13.46 -6.85
CA TYR A 36 6.85 -12.31 -7.70
C TYR A 36 7.74 -11.28 -7.00
N ASP A 37 8.11 -11.55 -5.75
CA ASP A 37 8.89 -10.64 -4.91
C ASP A 37 8.33 -9.20 -4.91
N ARG A 38 7.00 -9.10 -4.83
CA ARG A 38 6.25 -7.83 -4.83
C ARG A 38 5.57 -7.63 -3.48
N ASP A 39 5.49 -6.36 -3.08
CA ASP A 39 4.70 -5.95 -1.93
C ASP A 39 3.21 -5.89 -2.29
N LEU A 40 2.38 -6.27 -1.31
CA LEU A 40 0.94 -6.28 -1.36
C LEU A 40 0.40 -5.45 -0.21
N ILE A 41 -0.67 -4.72 -0.48
CA ILE A 41 -1.47 -4.03 0.54
C ILE A 41 -2.78 -4.79 0.68
N LEU A 42 -3.07 -5.24 1.90
CA LEU A 42 -4.28 -6.01 2.20
C LEU A 42 -5.21 -5.16 3.06
N HIS A 43 -6.41 -4.88 2.54
CA HIS A 43 -7.49 -4.23 3.26
C HIS A 43 -8.44 -5.27 3.84
N PHE A 44 -8.71 -5.17 5.14
CA PHE A 44 -9.76 -5.94 5.79
C PHE A 44 -10.72 -5.02 6.54
N PRO A 45 -12.04 -5.24 6.43
CA PRO A 45 -12.99 -4.62 7.34
C PRO A 45 -12.78 -5.22 8.74
N LYS A 46 -12.83 -4.38 9.77
CA LYS A 46 -12.87 -4.82 11.15
C LYS A 46 -14.14 -5.60 11.41
N LYS A 47 -13.99 -6.69 12.18
CA LYS A 47 -15.10 -7.42 12.78
C LYS A 47 -14.92 -7.35 14.30
N GLU A 48 -16.02 -7.40 15.05
CA GLU A 48 -15.95 -7.52 16.51
C GLU A 48 -15.08 -8.75 16.87
N GLY A 49 -13.97 -8.54 17.58
CA GLY A 49 -13.01 -9.60 17.88
C GLY A 49 -11.52 -9.23 17.77
N GLY A 50 -11.20 -8.02 17.31
CA GLY A 50 -9.83 -7.50 17.27
C GLY A 50 -9.09 -7.85 15.97
N ARG A 51 -7.78 -7.61 15.97
CA ARG A 51 -6.94 -7.68 14.76
C ARG A 51 -6.96 -9.04 14.09
N LYS A 52 -7.09 -9.04 12.76
CA LYS A 52 -7.04 -10.27 11.97
C LYS A 52 -5.69 -10.98 12.04
N PHE A 53 -4.60 -10.22 12.17
CA PHE A 53 -3.25 -10.76 12.31
C PHE A 53 -2.51 -10.09 13.47
N ASN A 54 -1.89 -10.91 14.33
CA ASN A 54 -1.04 -10.42 15.42
C ASN A 54 0.38 -10.12 14.91
N VAL A 55 0.57 -8.93 14.35
CA VAL A 55 1.83 -8.45 13.76
C VAL A 55 2.18 -7.05 14.27
N PRO A 56 3.47 -6.66 14.27
CA PRO A 56 3.87 -5.33 14.72
C PRO A 56 3.31 -4.23 13.82
N LEU A 57 3.10 -3.05 14.40
CA LEU A 57 2.86 -1.82 13.65
C LEU A 57 4.16 -1.43 12.93
N VAL A 58 4.05 -1.14 11.64
CA VAL A 58 5.16 -0.64 10.83
C VAL A 58 5.21 0.87 10.99
N SER A 59 6.28 1.38 11.60
CA SER A 59 6.56 2.81 11.64
C SER A 59 7.21 3.23 10.33
N PHE A 60 6.58 4.16 9.61
CA PHE A 60 7.24 4.84 8.51
C PHE A 60 7.97 6.06 9.06
N GLU A 61 9.30 6.07 8.96
CA GLU A 61 10.01 7.33 8.98
C GLU A 61 9.63 8.08 7.71
N LYS A 62 9.05 9.28 7.89
CA LYS A 62 8.82 10.18 6.76
C LYS A 62 10.20 10.45 6.19
N ALA A 63 10.47 9.98 4.96
CA ALA A 63 11.72 10.29 4.29
C ALA A 63 11.86 11.81 4.31
N ALA A 64 12.88 12.31 5.01
CA ALA A 64 13.22 13.72 4.92
C ALA A 64 13.47 13.97 3.43
N THR A 65 12.65 14.81 2.80
CA THR A 65 12.99 15.35 1.49
C THR A 65 14.30 16.07 1.68
N GLY A 66 15.40 15.38 1.37
CA GLY A 66 16.72 15.96 1.39
C GLY A 66 16.63 17.27 0.62
N SER A 67 17.12 18.33 1.26
CA SER A 67 17.25 19.67 0.72
C SER A 67 18.22 19.67 -0.47
N SER A 68 17.81 19.03 -1.55
CA SER A 68 18.36 19.23 -2.88
C SER A 68 17.67 20.45 -3.45
N SER A 69 18.41 21.55 -3.52
CA SER A 69 18.04 22.85 -4.08
C SER A 69 17.72 22.87 -5.58
N SER A 70 17.33 21.72 -6.14
CA SER A 70 16.81 21.59 -7.50
C SER A 70 15.28 21.61 -7.42
N LYS A 71 14.64 22.65 -7.97
CA LYS A 71 13.18 22.73 -8.13
C LYS A 71 12.63 21.34 -8.51
N PRO A 72 11.63 20.81 -7.80
CA PRO A 72 11.03 19.53 -8.18
C PRO A 72 10.55 19.66 -9.64
N LYS A 73 11.06 18.79 -10.52
CA LYS A 73 10.47 18.65 -11.85
C LYS A 73 9.02 18.25 -11.63
N GLU A 74 8.10 19.06 -12.14
CA GLU A 74 6.68 18.75 -12.17
C GLU A 74 6.52 17.39 -12.85
N ILE A 75 6.12 16.39 -12.07
CA ILE A 75 5.83 15.06 -12.59
C ILE A 75 4.37 15.12 -13.03
N ASN A 76 4.13 15.22 -14.33
CA ASN A 76 2.79 15.06 -14.88
C ASN A 76 2.37 13.60 -14.65
N LEU A 77 1.46 13.39 -13.71
CA LEU A 77 0.90 12.07 -13.43
C LEU A 77 -0.08 11.70 -14.55
N PRO A 78 -0.17 10.43 -14.95
CA PRO A 78 -1.00 10.00 -16.08
C PRO A 78 -2.52 10.18 -15.87
N TRP A 79 -2.97 10.61 -14.69
CA TRP A 79 -4.35 10.97 -14.38
C TRP A 79 -4.59 12.49 -14.28
N ASP A 80 -3.55 13.31 -14.39
CA ASP A 80 -3.64 14.79 -14.49
C ASP A 80 -4.06 15.24 -15.91
N ASN A 81 -4.91 14.48 -16.59
CA ASN A 81 -5.57 14.93 -17.81
C ASN A 81 -6.60 16.01 -17.43
N LYS A 82 -6.12 17.24 -17.23
CA LYS A 82 -6.94 18.43 -17.46
C LYS A 82 -7.42 18.35 -18.90
N SER A 83 -8.72 18.19 -19.05
CA SER A 83 -9.44 18.28 -20.30
C SER A 83 -9.09 19.58 -21.03
N GLU A 84 -8.16 19.51 -21.97
CA GLU A 84 -8.01 20.55 -22.98
C GLU A 84 -9.30 20.56 -23.81
N LYS A 85 -10.13 21.58 -23.59
CA LYS A 85 -11.17 21.96 -24.54
C LYS A 85 -10.46 22.37 -25.82
N ALA A 86 -10.64 21.58 -26.88
CA ALA A 86 -10.23 21.95 -28.22
C ALA A 86 -10.98 23.22 -28.64
N ASN A 87 -10.27 24.35 -28.76
CA ASN A 87 -10.74 25.47 -29.59
C ASN A 87 -10.36 25.14 -31.03
N GLY A 88 -11.35 24.72 -31.81
CA GLY A 88 -11.24 24.59 -33.26
C GLY A 88 -11.26 25.98 -33.93
N HIS A 89 -10.35 26.14 -34.88
CA HIS A 89 -10.25 27.26 -35.82
C HIS A 89 -11.34 27.19 -36.90
#